data_AF-A0A6A3AWK9-F1
#
_entry.id   AF-A0A6A3AWK9-F1
#
_cell.length_a   1.000
_cell.length_b   1.000
_cell.length_c   1.000
_cell.angle_alpha   90.00
_cell.angle_beta   90.00
_cell.angle_gamma   90.00
#
_symmetry.space_group_name_H-M   'P 1'
#
loop_
_entity.id
_entity.type
_entity.pdbx_description
1 polymer ?
#
loop_
_entity_poly.entity_id
_entity_poly.type
_entity_poly.pdbx_seq_one_letter_code
_entity_poly.pdbx_strand_id
1 'polypeptide(L)'
;MYYANFLSSPEGYFQTVVCNAPEFAKTVVNHDLHYISWDTPPKQHPHVLTLNDSDKMVQSNAAFARKFNQDDPMLDKIDKELLDREKGSFTPGAWCSGEPKCSEVGDMNKIKPGPGAERLRQLIAKLAAKATLSRDRCK
;
A
#
# COMPACT_ATOMS: atom_id res chain seq x y z
N MET A 1 -0.78 -22.37 22.35
CA MET A 1 -1.24 -21.97 21.01
C MET A 1 -2.68 -21.44 21.07
N TYR A 2 -2.90 -20.19 21.47
CA TYR A 2 -4.27 -19.62 21.56
C TYR A 2 -4.88 -19.34 20.17
N TYR A 3 -4.11 -18.71 19.29
CA TYR A 3 -4.54 -18.36 17.93
C TYR A 3 -4.60 -19.52 16.93
N ALA A 4 -4.33 -20.77 17.34
CA ALA A 4 -4.45 -21.92 16.45
C ALA A 4 -5.92 -22.28 16.16
N ASN A 5 -6.84 -21.98 17.08
CA ASN A 5 -8.26 -22.31 17.00
C ASN A 5 -9.16 -21.06 17.09
N PHE A 6 -8.64 -19.90 16.69
CA PHE A 6 -9.38 -18.64 16.71
C PHE A 6 -9.87 -18.30 15.30
N LEU A 7 -11.10 -17.78 15.17
CA LEU A 7 -11.62 -17.33 13.87
C LEU A 7 -10.84 -16.10 13.40
N SER A 8 -10.41 -16.08 12.14
CA SER A 8 -9.65 -14.96 11.56
C SER A 8 -8.37 -14.62 12.36
N SER A 9 -7.63 -15.64 12.84
CA SER A 9 -6.40 -15.45 13.62
C SER A 9 -5.44 -14.35 13.13
N PRO A 10 -5.19 -14.18 11.81
CA PRO A 10 -4.31 -13.11 11.31
C PRO A 10 -4.77 -11.69 11.64
N GLU A 11 -6.07 -11.47 11.91
CA GLU A 11 -6.63 -10.15 12.21
C GLU A 11 -6.31 -9.67 13.63
N GLY A 12 -5.86 -10.55 14.53
CA GLY A 12 -5.52 -10.19 15.91
C GLY A 12 -4.17 -10.71 16.41
N TYR A 13 -3.60 -11.75 15.78
CA TYR A 13 -2.37 -12.39 16.26
C TYR A 13 -1.19 -11.43 16.28
N PHE A 14 -0.88 -10.80 15.14
CA PHE A 14 0.31 -9.96 15.02
C PHE A 14 0.21 -8.69 15.86
N GLN A 15 -0.98 -8.08 15.91
CA GLN A 15 -1.28 -6.90 16.70
C GLN A 15 -1.10 -7.19 18.20
N THR A 16 -1.59 -8.35 18.66
CA THR A 16 -1.44 -8.76 20.07
C THR A 16 0.01 -9.04 20.42
N VAL A 17 0.73 -9.81 19.59
CA VAL A 17 2.13 -10.14 19.87
C VAL A 17 3.01 -8.90 19.84
N VAL A 18 2.90 -8.04 18.82
CA VAL A 18 3.75 -6.85 18.68
C VAL A 18 3.52 -5.83 19.80
N CYS A 19 2.29 -5.72 20.32
CA CYS A 19 2.00 -4.83 21.43
C CYS A 19 2.43 -5.34 22.80
N ASN A 20 2.61 -6.65 22.96
CA ASN A 20 3.05 -7.25 24.22
C ASN A 20 4.56 -7.59 24.22
N ALA A 21 5.28 -7.26 23.14
CA ALA A 21 6.73 -7.36 23.06
C ALA A 21 7.36 -5.99 23.36
N PRO A 22 8.01 -5.78 24.52
CA PRO A 22 8.56 -4.49 24.92
C PRO A 22 9.51 -3.85 23.90
N GLU A 23 10.19 -4.68 23.11
CA GLU A 23 11.12 -4.28 22.05
C GLU A 23 10.41 -3.57 20.88
N PHE A 24 9.15 -3.91 20.59
CA PHE A 24 8.40 -3.41 19.44
C PHE A 24 7.22 -2.50 19.80
N ALA A 25 6.67 -2.62 21.01
CA ALA A 25 5.49 -1.87 21.44
C ALA A 25 5.65 -0.34 21.27
N LYS A 26 6.88 0.17 21.39
CA LYS A 26 7.20 1.60 21.26
C LYS A 26 7.46 2.06 19.83
N THR A 27 7.67 1.16 18.88
CA THR A 27 8.03 1.47 17.49
C THR A 27 6.92 1.16 16.49
N VAL A 28 5.89 0.43 16.91
CA VAL A 28 4.73 0.15 16.05
C VAL A 28 4.03 1.44 15.64
N VAL A 29 3.50 1.43 14.42
CA VAL A 29 2.67 2.49 13.86
C VAL A 29 1.32 1.87 13.49
N ASN A 30 0.22 2.44 13.97
CA ASN A 30 -1.13 1.94 13.71
C ASN A 30 -1.62 2.26 12.28
N HIS A 31 -0.95 1.70 11.27
CA HIS A 31 -1.31 1.84 9.87
C HIS A 31 -0.65 0.73 9.03
N ASP A 32 -1.41 0.05 8.17
CA ASP A 32 -0.95 -1.11 7.37
C ASP A 32 -0.53 -0.75 5.94
N LEU A 33 -0.59 0.54 5.59
CA LEU A 33 -0.24 1.12 4.28
C LEU A 33 -1.19 0.72 3.13
N HIS A 34 -2.35 0.15 3.45
CA HIS A 34 -3.37 -0.19 2.47
C HIS A 34 -4.50 0.84 2.45
N TYR A 35 -4.97 1.16 1.24
CA TYR A 35 -6.29 1.76 1.05
C TYR A 35 -7.33 0.64 0.95
N ILE A 36 -8.25 0.60 1.92
CA ILE A 36 -9.36 -0.35 1.96
C ILE A 36 -10.64 0.44 2.17
N SER A 37 -11.59 0.31 1.23
CA SER A 37 -12.91 0.91 1.34
C SER A 37 -13.93 -0.10 1.85
N TRP A 38 -14.89 0.37 2.64
CA TRP A 38 -15.98 -0.43 3.19
C TRP A 38 -17.33 0.22 2.89
N ASP A 39 -18.31 -0.60 2.53
CA ASP A 39 -19.69 -0.16 2.37
C ASP A 39 -20.26 0.36 3.70
N THR A 40 -21.33 1.16 3.64
CA THR A 40 -22.10 1.57 4.82
C THR A 40 -23.55 1.11 4.66
N PRO A 41 -24.02 0.12 5.44
CA PRO A 41 -23.31 -0.60 6.51
C PRO A 41 -22.20 -1.54 5.97
N PRO A 42 -21.17 -1.86 6.78
CA PRO A 42 -20.07 -2.71 6.35
C PRO A 42 -20.53 -4.15 6.09
N LYS A 43 -20.01 -4.74 5.00
CA LYS A 43 -20.18 -6.16 4.66
C LYS A 43 -19.06 -7.00 5.26
N GLN A 44 -19.12 -8.33 5.11
CA GLN A 44 -18.06 -9.25 5.54
C GLN A 44 -16.72 -9.01 4.82
N HIS A 45 -16.76 -8.55 3.56
CA HIS A 45 -15.57 -8.26 2.77
C HIS A 45 -15.56 -6.80 2.32
N PRO A 46 -14.37 -6.19 2.14
CA PRO A 46 -14.23 -4.83 1.64
C PRO A 46 -14.97 -4.59 0.32
N HIS A 47 -15.31 -3.33 0.08
CA HIS A 47 -15.87 -2.85 -1.19
C HIS A 47 -14.92 -3.17 -2.34
N VAL A 48 -15.47 -3.55 -3.51
CA VAL A 48 -14.67 -3.69 -4.74
C VAL A 48 -14.42 -2.30 -5.28
N LEU A 49 -13.17 -1.89 -5.33
CA LEU A 49 -12.79 -0.58 -5.85
C LEU A 49 -13.07 -0.52 -7.36
N THR A 50 -13.67 0.58 -7.78
CA THR A 50 -13.98 0.88 -9.19
C THR A 50 -13.36 2.20 -9.61
N LEU A 51 -13.49 2.59 -10.88
CA LEU A 51 -13.01 3.88 -11.38
C LEU A 51 -13.48 5.09 -10.53
N ASN A 52 -14.68 5.01 -9.93
CA ASN A 52 -15.23 6.06 -9.07
C ASN A 52 -14.46 6.24 -7.75
N ASP A 53 -13.71 5.22 -7.33
CA ASP A 53 -12.91 5.24 -6.10
C ASP A 53 -11.46 5.71 -6.34
N SER A 54 -11.08 5.94 -7.61
CA SER A 54 -9.69 6.20 -8.00
C SER A 54 -9.09 7.43 -7.32
N ASP A 55 -9.82 8.54 -7.26
CA ASP A 55 -9.33 9.77 -6.65
C ASP A 55 -9.07 9.58 -5.14
N LYS A 56 -10.01 8.95 -4.42
CA LYS A 56 -9.85 8.67 -2.99
C LYS A 56 -8.70 7.71 -2.72
N MET A 57 -8.57 6.69 -3.57
CA MET A 57 -7.47 5.74 -3.50
C MET A 57 -6.12 6.44 -3.65
N VAL A 58 -5.95 7.29 -4.67
CA VAL A 58 -4.68 8.01 -4.90
C VAL A 58 -4.40 9.04 -3.80
N GLN A 59 -5.42 9.79 -3.37
CA GLN A 59 -5.30 10.81 -2.30
C GLN A 59 -4.98 10.22 -0.92
N SER A 60 -5.26 8.93 -0.71
CA SER A 60 -4.88 8.25 0.53
C SER A 60 -3.37 8.17 0.75
N ASN A 61 -2.58 8.35 -0.32
CA ASN A 61 -1.13 8.16 -0.35
C ASN A 61 -0.65 6.75 0.06
N ALA A 62 -1.56 5.79 0.19
CA ALA A 62 -1.26 4.39 0.50
C ALA A 62 -0.44 3.75 -0.62
N ALA A 63 0.48 2.85 -0.26
CA ALA A 63 1.29 2.13 -1.23
C ALA A 63 0.50 1.01 -1.92
N PHE A 64 -0.49 0.46 -1.22
CA PHE A 64 -1.30 -0.66 -1.67
C PHE A 64 -2.78 -0.31 -1.58
N ALA A 65 -3.60 -1.01 -2.35
CA ALA A 65 -5.05 -0.89 -2.29
C ALA A 65 -5.71 -2.25 -2.51
N ARG A 66 -6.90 -2.45 -1.95
CA ARG A 66 -7.74 -3.63 -2.20
C ARG A 66 -9.23 -3.33 -1.96
N LYS A 67 -10.17 -4.07 -2.55
CA LYS A 67 -10.00 -5.20 -3.47
C LYS A 67 -10.41 -4.81 -4.89
N PHE A 68 -9.79 -5.44 -5.89
CA PHE A 68 -10.14 -5.28 -7.30
C PHE A 68 -10.73 -6.59 -7.80
N ASN A 69 -11.66 -6.51 -8.75
CA ASN A 69 -12.04 -7.69 -9.51
C ASN A 69 -10.93 -8.04 -10.51
N GLN A 70 -10.93 -9.29 -10.96
CA GLN A 70 -10.11 -9.68 -12.09
C GLN A 70 -10.55 -8.87 -13.32
N ASP A 71 -9.59 -8.41 -14.12
CA ASP A 71 -9.80 -7.65 -15.35
C ASP A 71 -10.63 -6.35 -15.16
N ASP A 72 -10.59 -5.76 -13.96
CA ASP A 72 -11.27 -4.49 -13.68
C ASP A 72 -10.61 -3.32 -14.42
N PRO A 73 -11.36 -2.43 -15.11
CA PRO A 73 -10.81 -1.26 -15.81
C PRO A 73 -10.00 -0.31 -14.92
N MET A 74 -10.20 -0.36 -13.60
CA MET A 74 -9.39 0.37 -12.64
C MET A 74 -7.92 -0.07 -12.66
N LEU A 75 -7.64 -1.34 -12.95
CA LEU A 75 -6.28 -1.86 -13.08
C LEU A 75 -5.56 -1.24 -14.29
N ASP A 76 -6.25 -1.10 -15.42
CA ASP A 76 -5.72 -0.40 -16.60
C ASP A 76 -5.43 1.08 -16.29
N LYS A 77 -6.30 1.73 -15.51
CA LYS A 77 -6.08 3.10 -15.04
C LYS A 77 -4.82 3.21 -14.17
N ILE A 78 -4.61 2.27 -13.26
CA ILE A 78 -3.39 2.21 -12.41
C ILE A 78 -2.15 2.04 -13.28
N ASP A 79 -2.18 1.09 -14.21
CA ASP A 79 -1.06 0.80 -15.12
C ASP A 79 -0.68 2.04 -15.94
N LYS A 80 -1.67 2.72 -16.50
CA LYS A 80 -1.45 3.90 -17.35
C LYS A 80 -1.05 5.14 -16.55
N GLU A 81 -1.79 5.48 -15.50
CA GLU A 81 -1.66 6.79 -14.84
C GLU A 81 -0.67 6.80 -13.68
N LEU A 82 -0.46 5.67 -13.00
CA LEU A 82 0.41 5.59 -11.83
C LEU A 82 1.73 4.89 -12.11
N LEU A 83 1.70 3.88 -12.99
CA LEU A 83 2.88 3.07 -13.32
C LEU A 83 3.51 3.42 -14.67
N ASP A 84 2.86 4.26 -15.49
CA ASP A 84 3.37 4.66 -16.81
C ASP A 84 3.77 3.44 -17.67
N ARG A 85 2.93 2.40 -17.67
CA ARG A 85 3.20 1.16 -18.40
C ARG A 85 2.05 0.77 -19.33
N GLU A 86 2.42 0.12 -20.43
CA GLU A 86 1.50 -0.47 -21.38
C GLU A 86 1.17 -1.93 -21.00
N LYS A 87 0.07 -2.44 -21.55
CA LYS A 87 -0.34 -3.83 -21.33
C LYS A 87 0.76 -4.80 -21.77
N GLY A 88 1.16 -5.70 -20.87
CA GLY A 88 2.22 -6.68 -21.13
C GLY A 88 3.65 -6.14 -20.97
N SER A 89 3.80 -4.86 -20.61
CA SER A 89 5.10 -4.26 -20.30
C SER A 89 5.37 -4.17 -18.80
N PHE A 90 6.64 -3.98 -18.45
CA PHE A 90 7.07 -3.71 -17.08
C PHE A 90 6.96 -2.22 -16.76
N THR A 91 6.72 -1.89 -15.49
CA THR A 91 6.81 -0.50 -15.00
C THR A 91 8.22 0.05 -15.27
N PRO A 92 8.36 1.12 -16.07
CA PRO A 92 9.66 1.71 -16.34
C PRO A 92 10.26 2.28 -15.05
N GLY A 93 11.51 1.91 -14.77
CA GLY A 93 12.27 2.40 -13.63
C GLY A 93 13.48 3.24 -14.05
N ALA A 94 14.26 3.67 -13.06
CA ALA A 94 15.52 4.35 -13.33
C ALA A 94 16.59 3.44 -13.96
N TRP A 95 16.36 2.13 -13.88
CA TRP A 95 17.17 1.08 -14.52
C TRP A 95 16.93 0.98 -16.03
N CYS A 96 15.83 1.51 -16.58
CA CYS A 96 15.59 1.46 -18.02
C CYS A 96 16.64 2.24 -18.82
N SER A 97 17.11 1.66 -19.93
CA SER A 97 17.98 2.33 -20.91
C SER A 97 17.55 2.05 -22.36
N GLY A 98 18.31 2.60 -23.32
CA GLY A 98 18.12 2.38 -24.75
C GLY A 98 17.22 3.40 -25.46
N GLU A 99 17.28 3.39 -26.79
CA GLU A 99 16.41 4.14 -27.70
C GLU A 99 15.73 3.17 -28.68
N PRO A 100 14.39 3.07 -28.71
CA PRO A 100 13.40 3.79 -27.91
C PRO A 100 13.47 3.49 -26.39
N LYS A 101 12.92 4.38 -25.56
CA LYS A 101 12.99 4.34 -24.09
C LYS A 101 12.61 2.96 -23.55
N CYS A 102 13.42 2.42 -22.63
CA CYS A 102 13.26 1.09 -22.01
C CYS A 102 13.38 -0.09 -22.99
N SER A 103 14.09 0.04 -24.11
CA SER A 103 14.41 -1.10 -24.99
C SER A 103 15.48 -2.02 -24.41
N GLU A 104 16.30 -1.52 -23.48
CA GLU A 104 17.38 -2.26 -22.84
C GLU A 104 17.29 -2.17 -21.31
N VAL A 105 17.86 -3.17 -20.65
CA VAL A 105 18.05 -3.18 -19.20
C VAL A 105 19.37 -2.48 -18.89
N GLY A 106 19.29 -1.32 -18.25
CA GLY A 106 20.45 -0.59 -17.75
C GLY A 106 20.84 -1.04 -16.34
N ASP A 107 21.37 -0.11 -15.54
CA ASP A 107 21.81 -0.41 -14.19
C ASP A 107 20.64 -0.65 -13.22
N MET A 108 20.49 -1.90 -12.77
CA MET A 108 19.47 -2.33 -11.82
C MET A 108 19.60 -1.68 -10.43
N ASN A 109 20.80 -1.20 -10.07
CA ASN A 109 21.03 -0.54 -8.77
C ASN A 109 20.68 0.96 -8.80
N LYS A 110 20.38 1.50 -9.97
CA LYS A 110 19.97 2.90 -10.11
C LYS A 110 18.56 3.06 -9.60
N ILE A 111 18.40 3.81 -8.51
CA ILE A 111 17.10 4.12 -7.90
C ILE A 111 16.82 5.61 -8.09
N LYS A 112 15.62 5.94 -8.60
CA LYS A 112 15.13 7.32 -8.70
C LYS A 112 13.70 7.40 -8.16
N PRO A 113 13.44 8.22 -7.14
CA PRO A 113 12.08 8.44 -6.65
C PRO A 113 11.17 9.02 -7.75
N GLY A 114 10.01 8.41 -7.96
CA GLY A 114 8.94 8.94 -8.82
C GLY A 114 7.80 9.56 -8.02
N PRO A 115 6.71 9.99 -8.68
CA PRO A 115 5.54 10.58 -8.02
C PRO A 115 4.92 9.68 -6.95
N GLY A 116 4.90 8.36 -7.17
CA GLY A 116 4.43 7.39 -6.17
C GLY A 116 5.29 7.35 -4.91
N ALA A 117 6.62 7.45 -5.06
CA ALA A 117 7.54 7.51 -3.92
C ALA A 117 7.33 8.79 -3.11
N GLU A 118 7.02 9.91 -3.78
CA GLU A 118 6.71 11.17 -3.11
C GLU A 118 5.40 11.10 -2.30
N ARG A 119 4.33 10.51 -2.86
CA ARG A 119 3.10 10.25 -2.11
C ARG A 119 3.35 9.39 -0.87
N LEU A 120 4.07 8.29 -1.04
CA LEU A 120 4.41 7.40 0.08
C LEU A 120 5.24 8.12 1.16
N ARG A 121 6.21 8.94 0.75
CA ARG A 121 7.02 9.76 1.67
C ARG A 121 6.13 10.67 2.53
N GLN A 122 5.14 11.31 1.92
CA GLN A 122 4.18 12.16 2.63
C GLN A 122 3.35 11.36 3.65
N LEU A 123 2.86 10.18 3.28
CA LEU A 123 2.14 9.30 4.22
C LEU A 123 3.03 8.88 5.38
N ILE A 124 4.24 8.39 5.11
CA ILE A 124 5.20 7.96 6.14
C ILE A 124 5.53 9.10 7.09
N ALA A 125 5.81 10.30 6.56
CA ALA A 125 6.09 11.48 7.38
C ALA A 125 4.93 11.81 8.32
N LYS A 126 3.69 11.78 7.81
CA LYS A 126 2.47 12.00 8.61
C LYS A 126 2.31 10.95 9.70
N LEU A 127 2.51 9.67 9.36
CA LEU A 127 2.39 8.56 10.30
C LEU A 127 3.47 8.60 11.40
N ALA A 128 4.72 8.89 11.03
CA ALA A 128 5.82 9.05 11.98
C ALA A 128 5.57 10.22 12.95
N ALA A 129 5.06 11.35 12.44
CA ALA A 129 4.67 12.50 13.27
C ALA A 129 3.52 12.15 14.23
N LYS A 130 2.52 11.40 13.79
CA LYS A 130 1.40 10.97 14.66
C LYS A 130 1.84 9.96 15.72
N ALA A 131 2.74 9.05 15.35
CA ALA A 131 3.30 8.05 16.26
C ALA A 131 4.18 8.70 17.34
N THR A 132 4.99 9.72 17.01
CA THR A 132 5.82 10.45 17.99
C THR A 132 4.98 11.21 19.01
N LEU A 133 3.78 11.66 18.64
CA LEU A 133 2.81 12.27 19.56
C LEU A 133 2.08 11.25 20.47
N SER A 134 2.50 9.97 20.47
CA SER A 134 1.98 8.87 21.31
C SER A 134 0.49 8.56 21.14
N ARG A 135 -0.17 9.04 20.08
CA ARG A 135 -1.62 8.84 19.88
C ARG A 135 -1.96 7.48 19.24
N ASP A 136 -0.98 6.81 18.64
CA ASP A 136 -1.17 5.63 17.77
C ASP A 136 -0.20 4.46 18.08
N ARG A 137 0.28 4.34 19.32
CA ARG A 137 1.17 3.24 19.75
C ARG A 137 0.44 2.27 20.68
N CYS A 138 1.03 1.09 20.86
CA CYS A 138 0.59 0.17 21.91
C CYS A 138 0.67 0.86 23.28
N LYS A 139 -0.31 0.58 24.15
CA LYS A 139 -0.42 1.15 25.48
C LYS A 139 0.54 0.49 26.46
#